data_AF-A0A1Y2TPT5-F1
#
_entry.id   AF-A0A1Y2TPT5-F1
#
_cell.length_a   1.000
_cell.length_b   1.000
_cell.length_c   1.000
_cell.angle_alpha   90.00
_cell.angle_beta   90.00
_cell.angle_gamma   90.00
#
_symmetry.space_group_name_H-M   'P 1'
#
loop_
_entity.id
_entity.type
_entity.pdbx_description
1 polymer ?
#
loop_
_entity_poly.entity_id
_entity_poly.type
_entity_poly.pdbx_seq_one_letter_code
_entity_poly.pdbx_strand_id
1 'polypeptide(L)' 'MLDSFKDPYSCGCRSLDTVVPAFNILPQFLGETGYADITGSKHCPWNSAYHTEEDFWTWLQTHPLLLQRYLSYL' A
#
# COMPACT_ATOMS: atom_id res chain seq x y z
N MET A 1 29.07 1.43 19.23
CA MET A 1 28.10 1.45 20.34
C MET A 1 27.37 2.78 20.26
N LEU A 2 26.41 2.88 19.34
CA LEU A 2 25.44 3.97 19.29
C LEU A 2 24.10 3.28 19.10
N ASP A 3 23.48 3.07 20.25
CA ASP A 3 22.20 2.45 20.46
C ASP A 3 21.10 3.16 19.67
N SER A 4 20.32 2.33 18.98
CA SER A 4 18.88 2.23 19.22
C SER A 4 18.09 3.55 19.21
N PHE A 5 18.08 4.27 18.10
CA PHE A 5 16.87 5.02 17.70
C PHE A 5 15.91 4.04 17.03
N LYS A 6 15.30 3.20 17.86
CA LYS A 6 14.18 2.35 17.46
C LYS A 6 12.95 3.25 17.46
N ASP A 7 12.59 3.74 16.27
CA ASP A 7 11.36 4.50 16.05
C ASP A 7 10.18 3.69 16.64
N PRO A 8 9.39 4.26 17.57
CA PRO A 8 8.30 3.55 18.25
C PRO A 8 7.15 3.16 17.30
N TYR A 9 7.15 3.62 16.05
CA TYR A 9 6.24 3.18 15.00
C TYR A 9 6.86 2.15 14.04
N SER A 10 8.12 1.76 14.24
CA SER A 10 8.76 0.68 13.50
C SER A 10 8.33 -0.70 14.06
N CYS A 11 7.05 -1.01 13.90
CA CYS A 11 6.63 -2.40 13.77
C CYS A 11 7.22 -2.90 12.44
N GLY A 12 7.87 -4.08 12.43
CA GLY A 12 8.72 -4.61 11.36
C GLY A 12 8.02 -4.93 10.03
N CYS A 13 7.39 -3.93 9.43
CA CYS A 13 6.49 -4.01 8.31
C CYS A 13 6.98 -3.03 7.22
N ARG A 14 8.17 -3.31 6.69
CA ARG A 14 8.94 -2.36 5.86
C ARG A 14 8.34 -2.10 4.47
N SER A 15 7.48 -2.97 3.96
CA SER A 15 6.78 -2.84 2.66
C SER A 15 5.31 -2.40 2.79
N LEU A 16 4.88 -1.97 3.98
CA LEU A 16 3.47 -1.84 4.31
C LEU A 16 2.88 -0.44 4.11
N ASP A 17 3.66 0.63 4.00
CA ASP A 17 3.08 1.99 3.92
C ASP A 17 2.16 2.17 2.71
N THR A 18 2.47 1.51 1.59
CA THR A 18 1.68 1.57 0.37
C THR A 18 0.63 0.46 0.25
N VAL A 19 0.66 -0.54 1.13
CA VAL A 19 -0.14 -1.78 1.01
C VAL A 19 -1.11 -1.94 2.20
N VAL A 20 -0.78 -1.43 3.38
CA VAL A 20 -1.65 -1.48 4.57
C VAL A 20 -2.99 -0.80 4.34
N PRO A 21 -3.07 0.38 3.71
CA PRO A 21 -4.37 0.98 3.42
C PRO A 21 -5.26 0.06 2.57
N ALA A 22 -4.67 -0.66 1.60
CA ALA A 22 -5.38 -1.65 0.79
C ALA A 22 -5.89 -2.84 1.63
N PHE A 23 -5.09 -3.35 2.57
CA PHE A 23 -5.52 -4.41 3.48
C PHE A 23 -6.58 -3.97 4.50
N ASN A 24 -6.53 -2.72 4.95
CA ASN A 24 -7.52 -2.18 5.89
C ASN A 24 -8.91 -2.08 5.24
N ILE A 25 -8.98 -1.73 3.95
CA ILE A 25 -10.24 -1.62 3.20
C ILE A 25 -10.67 -2.94 2.54
N LEU A 26 -9.78 -3.93 2.44
CA LEU A 26 -10.06 -5.23 1.80
C LEU A 26 -11.37 -5.88 2.28
N PRO A 27 -11.69 -5.97 3.59
CA PRO A 27 -12.95 -6.57 4.03
C PRO A 27 -14.18 -5.82 3.52
N GLN A 28 -14.14 -4.48 3.53
CA GLN A 28 -15.22 -3.64 3.02
C GLN A 28 -15.35 -3.81 1.49
N PHE A 29 -14.25 -3.75 0.77
CA PHE A 29 -14.21 -3.93 -0.69
C PHE A 29 -14.80 -5.29 -1.11
N LEU A 30 -14.43 -6.36 -0.40
CA LEU A 30 -15.00 -7.69 -0.65
C LEU A 30 -16.51 -7.73 -0.36
N GLY A 31 -16.96 -7.06 0.70
CA GLY A 31 -18.39 -6.92 0.99
C GLY A 31 -19.17 -6.22 -0.14
N GLU A 32 -18.62 -5.11 -0.66
CA GLU A 32 -19.22 -4.32 -1.75
C GLU A 32 -19.24 -5.06 -3.09
N THR A 33 -18.21 -5.87 -3.36
CA THR A 33 -18.09 -6.65 -4.59
C THR A 33 -18.78 -8.02 -4.53
N GLY A 34 -19.44 -8.35 -3.40
CA GLY A 34 -20.05 -9.65 -3.21
C GLY A 34 -19.04 -10.80 -3.20
N TYR A 35 -17.82 -10.53 -2.74
CA TYR A 35 -16.69 -11.46 -2.69
C TYR A 35 -16.28 -12.00 -4.07
N ALA A 36 -16.46 -11.20 -5.12
CA ALA A 36 -15.99 -11.54 -6.46
C ALA A 36 -14.46 -11.60 -6.53
N ASP A 37 -13.94 -12.42 -7.44
CA ASP A 37 -12.50 -12.54 -7.66
C ASP A 37 -11.89 -11.23 -8.17
N ILE A 38 -10.80 -10.81 -7.52
CA ILE A 38 -10.02 -9.63 -7.91
C ILE A 38 -9.10 -10.02 -9.07
N THR A 39 -9.52 -9.74 -10.30
CA THR A 39 -8.81 -10.16 -11.51
C THR A 39 -8.09 -9.02 -12.26
N GLY A 40 -8.36 -7.76 -11.90
CA GLY A 40 -7.82 -6.58 -12.57
C GLY A 40 -6.99 -5.66 -11.66
N SER A 41 -5.92 -5.08 -12.20
CA SER A 41 -5.04 -4.14 -11.48
C SER A 41 -5.64 -2.74 -11.28
N LYS A 42 -6.79 -2.45 -11.89
CA LYS A 42 -7.49 -1.16 -11.82
C LYS A 42 -8.79 -1.20 -11.00
N HIS A 43 -9.18 -2.39 -10.53
CA HIS A 43 -10.36 -2.58 -9.69
C HIS A 43 -10.00 -3.52 -8.55
N CYS A 44 -9.14 -3.04 -7.66
CA CYS A 44 -8.68 -3.77 -6.49
C CYS A 44 -8.74 -2.87 -5.23
N PRO A 45 -8.68 -3.45 -4.03
CA PRO A 45 -8.75 -2.71 -2.76
C PRO A 45 -7.74 -1.56 -2.66
N TRP A 46 -6.62 -1.67 -3.36
CA TRP A 46 -5.61 -0.62 -3.41
C TRP A 46 -6.14 0.66 -4.10
N ASN A 47 -6.88 0.52 -5.21
CA ASN A 47 -7.53 1.66 -5.88
C ASN A 47 -8.52 2.36 -4.95
N SER A 48 -9.29 1.58 -4.20
CA SER A 48 -10.25 2.10 -3.23
C SER A 48 -9.56 2.80 -2.05
N ALA A 49 -8.43 2.28 -1.58
CA ALA A 49 -7.68 2.86 -0.46
C ALA A 49 -7.01 4.20 -0.80
N TYR A 50 -6.53 4.35 -2.04
CA TYR A 50 -5.83 5.55 -2.50
C TYR A 50 -6.68 6.48 -3.36
N HIS A 51 -7.98 6.15 -3.53
CA HIS A 51 -8.93 6.89 -4.34
C HIS A 51 -8.38 7.22 -5.75
N THR A 52 -7.83 6.22 -6.41
CA THR A 52 -7.15 6.37 -7.71
C THR A 52 -7.58 5.31 -8.71
N GLU A 53 -7.70 5.72 -9.98
CA GLU A 53 -7.92 4.84 -11.13
C GLU A 53 -6.61 4.37 -11.78
N GLU A 54 -5.48 4.92 -11.34
CA GLU A 54 -4.15 4.53 -11.81
C GLU A 54 -3.78 3.14 -11.28
N ASP A 55 -2.90 2.44 -11.99
CA ASP A 55 -2.22 1.29 -11.42
C ASP A 55 -1.15 1.74 -10.41
N PHE A 56 -0.73 0.81 -9.55
CA PHE A 56 0.25 1.05 -8.49
C PHE A 56 1.53 1.75 -8.98
N TRP A 57 2.08 1.35 -10.13
CA TRP A 57 3.36 1.86 -10.61
C TRP A 57 3.25 3.28 -11.13
N THR A 58 2.19 3.58 -11.87
CA THR A 58 1.89 4.93 -12.35
C THR A 58 1.71 5.89 -11.17
N TRP A 59 0.96 5.47 -10.15
CA TRP A 59 0.75 6.27 -8.94
C TRP A 59 2.03 6.46 -8.12
N LEU A 60 2.87 5.43 -8.01
CA LEU A 60 4.10 5.53 -7.23
C LEU A 60 5.07 6.57 -7.80
N GLN A 61 5.08 6.75 -9.14
CA GLN A 61 5.90 7.77 -9.80
C GLN A 61 5.52 9.20 -9.40
N THR A 62 4.25 9.45 -9.02
CA THR A 62 3.79 10.77 -8.57
C THR A 62 4.04 11.02 -7.08
N HIS A 63 4.52 10.01 -6.35
CA HIS A 63 4.78 10.06 -4.90
C HIS A 63 6.27 9.82 -4.59
N PRO A 64 7.15 10.81 -4.84
CA PRO A 64 8.61 10.62 -4.83
C PRO A 64 9.19 10.13 -3.49
N LEU A 65 8.59 10.50 -2.36
CA LEU A 65 9.02 10.00 -1.05
C LEU A 65 8.69 8.50 -0.86
N LEU A 66 7.52 8.08 -1.35
CA LEU A 66 7.12 6.67 -1.32
C LEU A 66 7.91 5.86 -2.34
N LEU A 67 8.21 6.43 -3.52
CA LEU A 67 9.11 5.83 -4.50
C LEU A 67 10.53 5.68 -3.95
N GLN A 68 11.10 6.73 -3.35
CA GLN A 68 12.42 6.67 -2.73
C GLN A 68 12.47 5.61 -1.62
N ARG A 69 11.43 5.53 -0.80
CA ARG A 69 11.29 4.49 0.22
C ARG A 69 11.15 3.10 -0.40
N TYR A 70 10.35 2.94 -1.46
CA TYR A 70 10.22 1.68 -2.19
C TYR A 70 11.56 1.21 -2.79
N LEU A 71 12.29 2.12 -3.44
CA LEU A 71 13.59 1.86 -4.05
C LEU A 71 14.68 1.53 -3.02
N SER A 72 14.57 1.99 -1.77
CA SER A 72 15.55 1.61 -0.74
C SER A 72 15.37 0.18 -0.22
N TYR A 73 14.30 -0.51 -0.63
CA TYR A 73 14.07 -1.93 -0.34
C TYR A 73 14.54 -2.88 -1.46
N LEU A 74 14.94 -2.34 -2.62
CA LEU A 74 15.51 -3.08 -3.75
C LEU A 74 17.04 -3.07 -3.67
#